data_AF-A0AAW0PTU8-F1
#
_entry.id   AF-A0AAW0PTU8-F1
#
_cell.length_a   1.000
_cell.length_b   1.000
_cell.length_c   1.000
_cell.angle_alpha   90.00
_cell.angle_beta   90.00
_cell.angle_gamma   90.00
#
_symmetry.space_group_name_H-M   'P 1'
#
loop_
_entity.id
_entity.type
_entity.pdbx_description
1 polymer ?
#
loop_
_entity_poly.entity_id
_entity_poly.type
_entity_poly.pdbx_seq_one_letter_code
_entity_poly.pdbx_strand_id
1 'polypeptide(L)'
;MPKHLHNLAVLVGHVTLRLLKPECDLDPAWTQEDLDTAAHRTVLLLHQHTVQQREGKTADVGPLSAPAFSYCFPLLNATLKESSGSTEESEAMMIQALQVVNQHCQLRADTEADEMLIDENGPELLPRVNMLVLLTRIIATATPRLQVLASQCLTALCASAGGEEGCTVAEQQEIDVLLSALLSPCFSVRDAALRGLLEMEFALPTDSAEPSGMSLLRRLWVARFDVEEEGRSLAEKLWESLGLELVPDLCALLIGDVTHHEEVVRTAAAEALSSAISQYKDQSPTVLSQLTELYQQKLYRPPPFSTALEESFQKLHLINGRPGVVSLWP
;
A
#
# COMPACT_ATOMS: atom_id res chain seq x y z
N MET A 1 -22.17 -23.10 -12.72
CA MET A 1 -22.04 -21.66 -13.04
C MET A 1 -23.02 -21.27 -14.14
N PRO A 2 -23.84 -20.21 -13.96
CA PRO A 2 -24.68 -19.64 -15.02
C PRO A 2 -23.90 -19.30 -16.29
N LYS A 3 -24.51 -19.47 -17.47
CA LYS A 3 -23.86 -19.22 -18.78
C LYS A 3 -23.35 -17.78 -18.93
N HIS A 4 -24.03 -16.81 -18.35
CA HIS A 4 -23.64 -15.40 -18.43
C HIS A 4 -22.33 -15.12 -17.65
N LEU A 5 -22.17 -15.72 -16.46
CA LEU A 5 -20.91 -15.64 -15.69
C LEU A 5 -19.74 -16.32 -16.41
N HIS A 6 -20.02 -17.35 -17.23
CA HIS A 6 -18.97 -18.00 -18.02
C HIS A 6 -18.43 -17.08 -19.10
N ASN A 7 -19.31 -16.40 -19.84
CA ASN A 7 -18.89 -15.43 -20.84
C ASN A 7 -18.15 -14.25 -20.22
N LEU A 8 -18.58 -13.78 -19.04
CA LEU A 8 -17.90 -12.72 -18.30
C LEU A 8 -16.50 -13.16 -17.87
N ALA A 9 -16.34 -14.36 -17.30
CA ALA A 9 -15.05 -14.88 -16.88
C ALA A 9 -14.06 -15.02 -18.05
N VAL A 10 -14.53 -15.49 -19.21
CA VAL A 10 -13.73 -15.59 -20.44
C VAL A 10 -13.30 -14.20 -20.93
N LEU A 11 -14.24 -13.24 -20.96
CA LEU A 11 -13.95 -11.86 -21.32
C LEU A 11 -12.91 -11.23 -20.39
N VAL A 12 -13.08 -11.38 -19.06
CA VAL A 12 -12.12 -10.90 -18.05
C VAL A 12 -10.74 -11.48 -18.32
N GLY A 13 -10.64 -12.78 -18.56
CA GLY A 13 -9.35 -13.44 -18.85
C GLY A 13 -8.68 -12.88 -20.10
N HIS A 14 -9.40 -12.77 -21.21
CA HIS A 14 -8.86 -12.24 -22.47
C HIS A 14 -8.38 -10.79 -22.34
N VAL A 15 -9.19 -9.92 -21.73
CA VAL A 15 -8.85 -8.50 -21.58
C VAL A 15 -7.71 -8.32 -20.59
N THR A 16 -7.68 -9.09 -19.50
CA THR A 16 -6.56 -9.09 -18.54
C THR A 16 -5.25 -9.42 -19.24
N LEU A 17 -5.20 -10.49 -20.05
CA LEU A 17 -3.99 -10.86 -20.79
C LEU A 17 -3.56 -9.75 -21.75
N ARG A 18 -4.50 -9.10 -22.45
CA ARG A 18 -4.18 -7.97 -23.33
C ARG A 18 -3.58 -6.77 -22.57
N LEU A 19 -4.12 -6.44 -21.39
CA LEU A 19 -3.59 -5.36 -20.54
C LEU A 19 -2.20 -5.70 -19.99
N LEU A 20 -1.96 -6.95 -19.60
CA LEU A 20 -0.69 -7.39 -19.04
C LEU A 20 0.43 -7.57 -20.07
N LYS A 21 0.10 -7.63 -21.37
CA LYS A 21 1.05 -7.75 -22.49
C LYS A 21 2.07 -8.88 -22.29
N PRO A 22 1.62 -10.15 -22.15
CA PRO A 22 2.55 -11.27 -22.02
C PRO A 22 3.42 -11.40 -23.27
N GLU A 23 4.59 -12.02 -23.09
CA GLU A 23 5.56 -12.26 -24.18
C GLU A 23 5.09 -13.30 -25.23
N CYS A 24 3.94 -13.94 -25.01
CA CYS A 24 3.37 -14.90 -25.94
C CYS A 24 2.34 -14.27 -26.88
N ASP A 25 2.19 -14.86 -28.06
CA ASP A 25 1.17 -14.45 -29.02
C ASP A 25 -0.23 -14.71 -28.45
N LEU A 26 -1.07 -13.68 -28.48
CA LEU A 26 -2.50 -13.79 -28.15
C LEU A 26 -3.28 -14.18 -29.40
N ASP A 27 -4.41 -14.88 -29.23
CA ASP A 27 -5.31 -15.20 -30.33
C ASP A 27 -5.77 -13.90 -31.03
N PRO A 28 -5.56 -13.76 -32.36
CA PRO A 28 -5.99 -12.58 -33.12
C PRO A 28 -7.49 -12.28 -32.98
N ALA A 29 -8.32 -13.26 -32.65
CA ALA A 29 -9.73 -13.05 -32.37
C ALA A 29 -9.97 -12.18 -31.13
N TRP A 30 -9.07 -12.20 -30.14
CA TRP A 30 -9.19 -11.41 -28.91
C TRP A 30 -8.83 -9.94 -29.12
N THR A 31 -8.10 -9.62 -30.19
CA THR A 31 -7.61 -8.28 -30.51
C THR A 31 -8.47 -7.55 -31.55
N GLN A 32 -9.63 -8.09 -31.91
CA GLN A 32 -10.53 -7.48 -32.90
C GLN A 32 -11.19 -6.18 -32.39
N GLU A 33 -11.48 -6.11 -31.09
CA GLU A 33 -11.99 -4.91 -30.42
C GLU A 33 -10.83 -4.08 -29.85
N ASP A 34 -10.93 -2.76 -29.91
CA ASP A 34 -10.01 -1.84 -29.25
C ASP A 34 -9.85 -2.14 -27.75
N LEU A 35 -8.64 -1.98 -27.21
CA LEU A 35 -8.31 -2.41 -25.84
C LEU A 35 -9.01 -1.55 -24.79
N ASP A 36 -9.03 -0.24 -24.97
CA ASP A 36 -9.66 0.68 -24.00
C ASP A 36 -11.17 0.46 -23.97
N THR A 37 -11.77 0.27 -25.16
CA THR A 37 -13.18 -0.08 -25.30
C THR A 37 -13.51 -1.41 -24.61
N ALA A 38 -12.69 -2.45 -24.82
CA ALA A 38 -12.87 -3.75 -24.21
C ALA A 38 -12.69 -3.71 -22.68
N ALA A 39 -11.70 -2.94 -22.18
CA ALA A 39 -11.45 -2.74 -20.76
C ALA A 39 -12.63 -2.04 -20.09
N HIS A 40 -13.10 -0.92 -20.66
CA HIS A 40 -14.25 -0.18 -20.15
C HIS A 40 -15.51 -1.06 -20.08
N ARG A 41 -15.82 -1.77 -21.17
CA ARG A 41 -16.96 -2.69 -21.23
C ARG A 41 -16.86 -3.80 -20.19
N THR A 42 -15.66 -4.33 -19.96
CA THR A 42 -15.45 -5.42 -18.99
C THR A 42 -15.62 -4.93 -17.55
N VAL A 43 -15.07 -3.76 -17.21
CA VAL A 43 -15.26 -3.13 -15.90
C VAL A 43 -16.74 -2.80 -15.66
N LEU A 44 -17.43 -2.26 -16.66
CA LEU A 44 -18.86 -1.96 -16.57
C LEU A 44 -19.70 -3.21 -16.28
N LEU A 45 -19.45 -4.31 -16.99
CA LEU A 45 -20.14 -5.57 -16.77
C LEU A 45 -19.84 -6.15 -15.38
N LEU A 46 -18.57 -6.14 -14.96
CA LEU A 46 -18.21 -6.55 -13.59
C LEU A 46 -18.98 -5.72 -12.56
N HIS A 47 -18.96 -4.39 -12.68
CA HIS A 47 -19.68 -3.49 -11.80
C HIS A 47 -21.18 -3.79 -11.74
N GLN A 48 -21.83 -4.02 -12.88
CA GLN A 48 -23.25 -4.36 -12.94
C GLN A 48 -23.59 -5.68 -12.26
N HIS A 49 -22.68 -6.65 -12.28
CA HIS A 49 -22.88 -7.95 -11.64
C HIS A 49 -22.54 -7.95 -10.15
N THR A 50 -21.62 -7.09 -9.69
CA THR A 50 -21.10 -7.15 -8.32
C THR A 50 -21.59 -6.05 -7.40
N VAL A 51 -22.03 -4.90 -7.95
CA VAL A 51 -22.40 -3.73 -7.15
C VAL A 51 -23.90 -3.50 -7.22
N GLN A 52 -24.60 -3.73 -6.10
CA GLN A 52 -26.04 -3.48 -6.03
C GLN A 52 -26.36 -1.99 -6.21
N GLN A 53 -27.23 -1.69 -7.18
CA GLN A 53 -27.81 -0.37 -7.38
C GLN A 53 -28.92 -0.15 -6.33
N ARG A 54 -28.94 1.01 -5.67
CA ARG A 54 -29.86 1.33 -4.56
C ARG A 54 -31.36 1.21 -4.89
N GLU A 55 -31.75 1.17 -6.17
CA GLU A 55 -33.15 1.25 -6.60
C GLU A 55 -33.70 -0.02 -7.28
N GLY A 56 -33.00 -1.17 -7.24
CA GLY A 56 -33.52 -2.40 -7.85
C GLY A 56 -33.07 -3.66 -7.14
N LYS A 57 -33.97 -4.29 -6.37
CA LYS A 57 -33.78 -5.67 -5.88
C LYS A 57 -33.86 -6.63 -7.06
N THR A 58 -32.76 -6.79 -7.79
CA THR A 58 -32.53 -7.96 -8.64
C THR A 58 -31.85 -9.00 -7.77
N ALA A 59 -32.45 -10.19 -7.64
CA ALA A 59 -32.04 -11.23 -6.70
C ALA A 59 -30.68 -11.89 -7.03
N ASP A 60 -29.97 -11.43 -8.07
CA ASP A 60 -28.80 -12.07 -8.66
C ASP A 60 -27.57 -11.12 -8.74
N VAL A 61 -27.64 -9.95 -8.07
CA VAL A 61 -26.53 -8.97 -8.01
C VAL A 61 -25.96 -8.95 -6.59
N GLY A 62 -24.67 -9.26 -6.47
CA GLY A 62 -23.95 -9.33 -5.20
C GLY A 62 -22.46 -9.55 -5.45
N PRO A 63 -21.60 -9.40 -4.42
CA PRO A 63 -20.18 -9.64 -4.58
C PRO A 63 -19.91 -11.04 -5.13
N LEU A 64 -18.84 -11.18 -5.92
CA LEU A 64 -18.33 -12.49 -6.30
C LEU A 64 -17.74 -13.15 -5.04
N SER A 65 -17.66 -14.48 -5.05
CA SER A 65 -16.83 -15.17 -4.07
C SER A 65 -15.39 -14.69 -4.14
N ALA A 66 -14.66 -14.75 -3.03
CA ALA A 66 -13.30 -14.25 -2.93
C ALA A 66 -12.35 -14.86 -3.98
N PRO A 67 -12.38 -16.18 -4.30
CA PRO A 67 -11.58 -16.74 -5.40
C PRO A 67 -11.97 -16.18 -6.79
N ALA A 68 -13.26 -15.97 -7.05
CA ALA A 68 -13.72 -15.39 -8.30
C ALA A 68 -13.31 -13.91 -8.43
N PHE A 69 -13.33 -13.16 -7.33
CA PHE A 69 -12.76 -11.82 -7.29
C PHE A 69 -11.25 -11.83 -7.49
N SER A 70 -10.52 -12.76 -6.85
CA SER A 70 -9.08 -12.94 -7.02
C SER A 70 -8.70 -13.18 -8.49
N TYR A 71 -9.53 -13.91 -9.24
CA TYR A 71 -9.37 -14.06 -10.68
C TYR A 71 -9.60 -12.75 -11.47
N CYS A 72 -10.59 -11.94 -11.07
CA CYS A 72 -10.91 -10.66 -11.70
C CYS A 72 -9.96 -9.51 -11.29
N PHE A 73 -9.30 -9.61 -10.13
CA PHE A 73 -8.51 -8.52 -9.55
C PHE A 73 -7.34 -8.06 -10.44
N PRO A 74 -6.58 -8.92 -11.14
CA PRO A 74 -5.53 -8.47 -12.06
C PRO A 74 -6.01 -7.49 -13.14
N LEU A 75 -7.24 -7.67 -13.65
CA LEU A 75 -7.88 -6.72 -14.57
C LEU A 75 -8.03 -5.35 -13.91
N LEU A 76 -8.70 -5.32 -12.75
CA LEU A 76 -8.98 -4.08 -12.00
C LEU A 76 -7.68 -3.37 -11.61
N ASN A 77 -6.68 -4.13 -11.18
CA ASN A 77 -5.35 -3.63 -10.83
C ASN A 77 -4.62 -3.01 -12.03
N ALA A 78 -4.73 -3.59 -13.23
CA ALA A 78 -4.15 -3.01 -14.43
C ALA A 78 -4.88 -1.72 -14.81
N THR A 79 -6.21 -1.75 -14.88
CA THR A 79 -7.05 -0.61 -15.24
C THR A 79 -6.88 0.58 -14.28
N LEU A 80 -6.80 0.33 -12.97
CA LEU A 80 -6.63 1.38 -11.96
C LEU A 80 -5.21 1.95 -11.88
N LYS A 81 -4.21 1.29 -12.48
CA LYS A 81 -2.82 1.77 -12.53
C LYS A 81 -2.54 2.69 -13.72
N GLU A 82 -3.32 2.59 -14.77
CA GLU A 82 -3.22 3.44 -15.96
C GLU A 82 -3.88 4.80 -15.68
N SER A 83 -3.12 5.72 -15.08
CA SER A 83 -3.58 7.08 -14.75
C SER A 83 -3.17 8.15 -15.77
N SER A 84 -2.70 7.75 -16.95
CA SER A 84 -2.25 8.70 -17.98
C SER A 84 -3.43 9.24 -18.80
N GLY A 85 -3.78 10.51 -18.58
CA GLY A 85 -4.69 11.29 -19.44
C GLY A 85 -6.13 11.34 -18.95
N SER A 86 -6.37 11.92 -17.77
CA SER A 86 -7.67 12.00 -17.09
C SER A 86 -8.76 12.67 -17.94
N THR A 87 -9.51 11.87 -18.67
CA THR A 87 -10.83 12.24 -19.20
C THR A 87 -11.90 11.92 -18.14
N GLU A 88 -13.05 12.60 -18.20
CA GLU A 88 -14.18 12.29 -17.32
C GLU A 88 -14.63 10.83 -17.45
N GLU A 89 -14.56 10.26 -18.66
CA GLU A 89 -14.89 8.86 -18.93
C GLU A 89 -13.91 7.88 -18.27
N SER A 90 -12.62 8.18 -18.30
CA SER A 90 -11.58 7.38 -17.63
C SER A 90 -11.75 7.42 -16.11
N GLU A 91 -12.00 8.60 -15.54
CA GLU A 91 -12.28 8.72 -14.09
C GLU A 91 -13.56 7.97 -13.69
N ALA A 92 -14.63 8.05 -14.49
CA ALA A 92 -15.87 7.30 -14.25
C ALA A 92 -15.63 5.79 -14.25
N MET A 93 -14.80 5.28 -15.17
CA MET A 93 -14.40 3.86 -15.19
C MET A 93 -13.62 3.47 -13.94
N MET A 94 -12.67 4.30 -13.49
CA MET A 94 -11.89 4.05 -12.27
C MET A 94 -12.79 4.03 -11.03
N ILE A 95 -13.79 4.90 -10.96
CA ILE A 95 -14.79 4.89 -9.88
C ILE A 95 -15.54 3.57 -9.88
N GLN A 96 -16.01 3.09 -11.03
CA GLN A 96 -16.70 1.79 -11.13
C GLN A 96 -15.79 0.63 -10.71
N ALA A 97 -14.54 0.62 -11.16
CA ALA A 97 -13.57 -0.39 -10.77
C ALA A 97 -13.30 -0.38 -9.25
N LEU A 98 -13.12 0.79 -8.64
CA LEU A 98 -12.95 0.91 -7.19
C LEU A 98 -14.21 0.51 -6.42
N GLN A 99 -15.41 0.78 -6.95
CA GLN A 99 -16.65 0.32 -6.34
C GLN A 99 -16.75 -1.21 -6.33
N VAL A 100 -16.28 -1.88 -7.40
CA VAL A 100 -16.13 -3.34 -7.41
C VAL A 100 -15.16 -3.77 -6.31
N VAL A 101 -13.96 -3.18 -6.24
CA VAL A 101 -12.97 -3.51 -5.18
C VAL A 101 -13.59 -3.32 -3.78
N ASN A 102 -14.28 -2.19 -3.55
CA ASN A 102 -14.88 -1.86 -2.27
C ASN A 102 -15.94 -2.88 -1.82
N GLN A 103 -16.75 -3.42 -2.75
CA GLN A 103 -17.71 -4.47 -2.41
C GLN A 103 -16.99 -5.71 -1.87
N HIS A 104 -15.84 -6.06 -2.44
CA HIS A 104 -15.12 -7.27 -2.05
C HIS A 104 -14.26 -7.06 -0.79
N CYS A 105 -13.83 -5.82 -0.49
CA CYS A 105 -13.24 -5.47 0.81
C CYS A 105 -14.19 -5.72 2.00
N GLN A 106 -15.50 -5.80 1.74
CA GLN A 106 -16.54 -6.00 2.77
C GLN A 106 -16.96 -7.46 2.93
N LEU A 107 -16.36 -8.40 2.19
CA LEU A 107 -16.65 -9.82 2.35
C LEU A 107 -16.38 -10.28 3.79
N ARG A 108 -17.16 -11.26 4.24
CA ARG A 108 -17.07 -11.92 5.55
C ARG A 108 -17.41 -13.38 5.37
N ALA A 109 -16.76 -14.24 6.15
CA ALA A 109 -17.10 -15.64 6.25
C ALA A 109 -18.42 -15.83 7.00
N ASP A 110 -19.24 -16.78 6.57
CA ASP A 110 -20.42 -17.28 7.25
C ASP A 110 -20.01 -18.18 8.42
N THR A 111 -20.19 -17.68 9.64
CA THR A 111 -19.82 -18.38 10.88
C THR A 111 -20.78 -19.50 11.24
N GLU A 112 -21.93 -19.61 10.56
CA GLU A 112 -22.91 -20.69 10.75
C GLU A 112 -22.76 -21.82 9.70
N ALA A 113 -21.83 -21.69 8.75
CA ALA A 113 -21.59 -22.68 7.71
C ALA A 113 -21.00 -23.99 8.28
N ASP A 114 -21.28 -25.11 7.60
CA ASP A 114 -20.75 -26.43 7.94
C ASP A 114 -19.21 -26.42 7.90
N GLU A 115 -18.56 -26.71 9.03
CA GLU A 115 -17.09 -26.72 9.20
C GLU A 115 -16.35 -27.59 8.15
N MET A 116 -17.06 -28.52 7.48
CA MET A 116 -16.49 -29.35 6.43
C MET A 116 -16.38 -28.67 5.05
N LEU A 117 -17.01 -27.51 4.84
CA LEU A 117 -17.01 -26.78 3.58
C LEU A 117 -16.20 -25.49 3.69
N ILE A 118 -15.41 -25.19 2.67
CA ILE A 118 -14.72 -23.90 2.55
C ILE A 118 -15.78 -22.85 2.21
N ASP A 119 -15.91 -21.81 3.03
CA ASP A 119 -16.69 -20.64 2.65
C ASP A 119 -15.90 -19.81 1.63
N GLU A 120 -16.40 -19.77 0.40
CA GLU A 120 -15.78 -19.02 -0.68
C GLU A 120 -15.88 -17.49 -0.48
N ASN A 121 -16.65 -17.00 0.50
CA ASN A 121 -16.70 -15.58 0.87
C ASN A 121 -15.65 -15.19 1.93
N GLY A 122 -14.90 -16.16 2.47
CA GLY A 122 -13.86 -15.92 3.47
C GLY A 122 -12.82 -14.88 3.01
N PRO A 123 -12.58 -13.80 3.77
CA PRO A 123 -11.59 -12.77 3.44
C PRO A 123 -10.17 -13.31 3.28
N GLU A 124 -9.86 -14.47 3.89
CA GLU A 124 -8.60 -15.20 3.74
C GLU A 124 -8.27 -15.54 2.27
N LEU A 125 -9.29 -15.69 1.41
CA LEU A 125 -9.16 -16.04 0.00
C LEU A 125 -9.01 -14.83 -0.94
N LEU A 126 -9.04 -13.61 -0.41
CA LEU A 126 -8.82 -12.37 -1.17
C LEU A 126 -7.32 -12.11 -1.42
N PRO A 127 -6.94 -11.40 -2.50
CA PRO A 127 -5.56 -11.04 -2.78
C PRO A 127 -5.15 -9.79 -1.98
N ARG A 128 -5.30 -9.83 -0.65
CA ARG A 128 -5.30 -8.65 0.25
C ARG A 128 -4.03 -7.81 0.13
N VAL A 129 -2.85 -8.43 0.10
CA VAL A 129 -1.56 -7.72 -0.08
C VAL A 129 -1.56 -6.90 -1.37
N ASN A 130 -1.98 -7.49 -2.50
CA ASN A 130 -2.00 -6.79 -3.78
C ASN A 130 -3.08 -5.69 -3.81
N MET A 131 -4.21 -5.89 -3.13
CA MET A 131 -5.23 -4.86 -2.95
C MET A 131 -4.69 -3.67 -2.15
N LEU A 132 -4.03 -3.89 -1.02
CA LEU A 132 -3.40 -2.84 -0.21
C LEU A 132 -2.36 -2.05 -1.02
N VAL A 133 -1.48 -2.74 -1.77
CA VAL A 133 -0.50 -2.09 -2.65
C VAL A 133 -1.17 -1.25 -3.74
N LEU A 134 -2.26 -1.75 -4.35
CA LEU A 134 -3.01 -0.97 -5.34
C LEU A 134 -3.65 0.27 -4.70
N LEU A 135 -4.33 0.11 -3.57
CA LEU A 135 -5.07 1.17 -2.89
C LEU A 135 -4.14 2.29 -2.40
N THR A 136 -3.03 1.95 -1.75
CA THR A 136 -2.00 2.93 -1.34
C THR A 136 -1.47 3.75 -2.52
N ARG A 137 -1.23 3.11 -3.68
CA ARG A 137 -0.83 3.81 -4.92
C ARG A 137 -1.93 4.77 -5.40
N ILE A 138 -3.18 4.34 -5.44
CA ILE A 138 -4.30 5.19 -5.89
C ILE A 138 -4.44 6.41 -4.96
N ILE A 139 -4.37 6.20 -3.65
CA ILE A 139 -4.41 7.29 -2.66
C ILE A 139 -3.25 8.27 -2.90
N ALA A 140 -2.06 7.78 -3.28
CA ALA A 140 -0.91 8.65 -3.56
C ALA A 140 -1.05 9.48 -4.84
N THR A 141 -1.69 8.95 -5.89
CA THR A 141 -1.58 9.53 -7.25
C THR A 141 -2.87 10.01 -7.89
N ALA A 142 -4.05 9.62 -7.37
CA ALA A 142 -5.32 9.87 -8.03
C ALA A 142 -5.94 11.25 -7.68
N THR A 143 -7.06 11.58 -8.33
CA THR A 143 -7.86 12.76 -8.00
C THR A 143 -8.43 12.66 -6.58
N PRO A 144 -8.75 13.77 -5.89
CA PRO A 144 -9.28 13.74 -4.53
C PRO A 144 -10.50 12.83 -4.35
N ARG A 145 -11.37 12.75 -5.36
CA ARG A 145 -12.55 11.88 -5.34
C ARG A 145 -12.17 10.39 -5.31
N LEU A 146 -11.24 9.97 -6.16
CA LEU A 146 -10.73 8.61 -6.18
C LEU A 146 -9.89 8.28 -4.94
N GLN A 147 -9.12 9.25 -4.43
CA GLN A 147 -8.35 9.09 -3.19
C GLN A 147 -9.27 8.77 -2.00
N VAL A 148 -10.35 9.53 -1.82
CA VAL A 148 -11.32 9.28 -0.73
C VAL A 148 -11.93 7.89 -0.84
N LEU A 149 -12.35 7.48 -2.04
CA LEU A 149 -12.92 6.15 -2.26
C LEU A 149 -11.88 5.04 -1.99
N ALA A 150 -10.63 5.22 -2.43
CA ALA A 150 -9.57 4.25 -2.19
C ALA A 150 -9.20 4.15 -0.70
N SER A 151 -9.18 5.27 0.04
CA SER A 151 -8.98 5.26 1.49
C SER A 151 -10.09 4.48 2.20
N GLN A 152 -11.35 4.64 1.79
CA GLN A 152 -12.48 3.86 2.32
C GLN A 152 -12.32 2.36 2.03
N CYS A 153 -11.91 2.00 0.80
CA CYS A 153 -11.64 0.62 0.43
C CYS A 153 -10.52 0.01 1.27
N LEU A 154 -9.45 0.78 1.53
CA LEU A 154 -8.31 0.33 2.32
C LEU A 154 -8.75 0.04 3.75
N THR A 155 -9.43 0.98 4.42
CA THR A 155 -9.94 0.77 5.78
C THR A 155 -10.88 -0.44 5.85
N ALA A 156 -11.81 -0.58 4.89
CA ALA A 156 -12.74 -1.71 4.86
C ALA A 156 -12.02 -3.06 4.69
N LEU A 157 -10.97 -3.09 3.86
CA LEU A 157 -10.14 -4.30 3.66
C LEU A 157 -9.39 -4.66 4.94
N CYS A 158 -8.80 -3.66 5.62
CA CYS A 158 -8.15 -3.85 6.91
C CYS A 158 -9.13 -4.40 7.95
N ALA A 159 -10.35 -3.86 8.01
CA ALA A 159 -11.39 -4.37 8.91
C ALA A 159 -11.77 -5.84 8.61
N SER A 160 -11.76 -6.27 7.35
CA SER A 160 -11.97 -7.68 6.98
C SER A 160 -10.85 -8.63 7.45
N ALA A 161 -9.70 -8.07 7.83
CA ALA A 161 -8.53 -8.77 8.36
C ALA A 161 -8.27 -8.48 9.85
N GLY A 162 -9.24 -7.86 10.54
CA GLY A 162 -9.13 -7.44 11.94
C GLY A 162 -9.35 -8.54 12.99
N GLY A 163 -9.75 -9.75 12.59
CA GLY A 163 -10.02 -10.87 13.50
C GLY A 163 -11.39 -10.84 14.20
N GLU A 164 -12.30 -9.94 13.80
CA GLU A 164 -13.70 -9.96 14.25
C GLU A 164 -14.48 -11.16 13.67
N GLU A 165 -15.76 -11.30 14.05
CA GLU A 165 -16.64 -12.35 13.54
C GLU A 165 -16.76 -12.29 12.00
N GLY A 166 -16.52 -13.42 11.34
CA GLY A 166 -16.49 -13.52 9.89
C GLY A 166 -15.28 -12.84 9.21
N CYS A 167 -14.35 -12.26 9.98
CA CYS A 167 -13.10 -11.70 9.45
C CYS A 167 -11.97 -12.75 9.47
N THR A 168 -10.98 -12.53 8.61
CA THR A 168 -9.69 -13.21 8.75
C THR A 168 -8.78 -12.43 9.71
N VAL A 169 -7.59 -12.95 9.98
CA VAL A 169 -6.52 -12.27 10.73
C VAL A 169 -5.42 -11.90 9.75
N ALA A 170 -4.97 -10.64 9.79
CA ALA A 170 -3.93 -10.14 8.91
C ALA A 170 -2.61 -10.91 9.06
N GLU A 171 -1.92 -11.16 7.94
CA GLU A 171 -0.57 -11.68 7.95
C GLU A 171 0.47 -10.53 7.93
N GLN A 172 1.73 -10.88 8.22
CA GLN A 172 2.81 -9.89 8.31
C GLN A 172 2.98 -9.11 6.99
N GLN A 173 2.74 -9.73 5.84
CA GLN A 173 2.87 -9.08 4.54
C GLN A 173 1.86 -7.94 4.37
N GLU A 174 0.61 -8.07 4.85
CA GLU A 174 -0.35 -6.96 4.86
C GLU A 174 0.14 -5.81 5.75
N ILE A 175 0.64 -6.14 6.95
CA ILE A 175 1.14 -5.16 7.92
C ILE A 175 2.33 -4.40 7.33
N ASP A 176 3.28 -5.10 6.70
CA ASP A 176 4.48 -4.50 6.08
C ASP A 176 4.13 -3.49 4.97
N VAL A 177 3.05 -3.72 4.22
CA VAL A 177 2.56 -2.75 3.22
C VAL A 177 2.12 -1.45 3.90
N LEU A 178 1.36 -1.54 5.00
CA LEU A 178 0.90 -0.36 5.74
C LEU A 178 2.05 0.35 6.47
N LEU A 179 2.96 -0.39 7.07
CA LEU A 179 4.17 0.14 7.70
C LEU A 179 5.07 0.89 6.70
N SER A 180 5.17 0.39 5.48
CA SER A 180 5.87 1.07 4.38
C SER A 180 5.12 2.34 3.94
N ALA A 181 3.78 2.30 3.92
CA ALA A 181 2.94 3.44 3.54
C ALA A 181 3.06 4.63 4.51
N LEU A 182 3.41 4.41 5.78
CA LEU A 182 3.72 5.46 6.76
C LEU A 182 4.93 6.32 6.37
N LEU A 183 5.75 5.89 5.42
CA LEU A 183 6.91 6.65 4.92
C LEU A 183 6.59 7.51 3.69
N SER A 184 5.34 7.50 3.24
CA SER A 184 4.90 8.25 2.06
C SER A 184 5.00 9.77 2.26
N PRO A 185 5.42 10.54 1.24
CA PRO A 185 5.32 12.00 1.29
C PRO A 185 3.87 12.48 1.29
N CYS A 186 2.94 11.68 0.77
CA CYS A 186 1.52 12.00 0.72
C CYS A 186 0.84 11.69 2.06
N PHE A 187 0.34 12.73 2.75
CA PHE A 187 -0.35 12.57 4.03
C PHE A 187 -1.57 11.65 3.94
N SER A 188 -2.38 11.73 2.88
CA SER A 188 -3.55 10.87 2.72
C SER A 188 -3.21 9.37 2.73
N VAL A 189 -2.00 9.00 2.26
CA VAL A 189 -1.50 7.62 2.33
C VAL A 189 -1.16 7.25 3.78
N ARG A 190 -0.50 8.14 4.52
CA ARG A 190 -0.13 7.92 5.92
C ARG A 190 -1.36 7.82 6.82
N ASP A 191 -2.34 8.72 6.66
CA ASP A 191 -3.62 8.69 7.38
C ASP A 191 -4.38 7.39 7.11
N ALA A 192 -4.52 6.99 5.83
CA ALA A 192 -5.18 5.74 5.48
C ALA A 192 -4.44 4.52 6.07
N ALA A 193 -3.11 4.52 6.07
CA ALA A 193 -2.33 3.44 6.65
C ALA A 193 -2.50 3.34 8.18
N LEU A 194 -2.50 4.45 8.91
CA LEU A 194 -2.74 4.46 10.36
C LEU A 194 -4.16 3.98 10.69
N ARG A 195 -5.17 4.42 9.93
CA ARG A 195 -6.54 3.92 10.07
C ARG A 195 -6.62 2.42 9.79
N GLY A 196 -5.95 1.95 8.74
CA GLY A 196 -5.88 0.52 8.43
C GLY A 196 -5.23 -0.31 9.52
N LEU A 197 -4.13 0.18 10.12
CA LEU A 197 -3.47 -0.48 11.25
C LEU A 197 -4.37 -0.56 12.49
N LEU A 198 -5.16 0.49 12.77
CA LEU A 198 -6.16 0.48 13.86
C LEU A 198 -7.23 -0.61 13.67
N GLU A 199 -7.67 -0.87 12.44
CA GLU A 199 -8.63 -1.96 12.16
C GLU A 199 -8.02 -3.36 12.33
N MET A 200 -6.69 -3.48 12.36
CA MET A 200 -5.96 -4.75 12.45
C MET A 200 -5.21 -4.92 13.77
N GLU A 201 -5.59 -4.18 14.82
CA GLU A 201 -4.91 -4.14 16.12
C GLU A 201 -4.59 -5.54 16.67
N PHE A 202 -5.54 -6.47 16.55
CA PHE A 202 -5.41 -7.85 17.01
C PHE A 202 -4.25 -8.63 16.37
N ALA A 203 -3.88 -8.30 15.13
CA ALA A 203 -2.85 -8.98 14.36
C ALA A 203 -1.46 -8.35 14.49
N LEU A 204 -1.34 -7.17 15.13
CA LEU A 204 -0.09 -6.41 15.12
C LEU A 204 0.98 -7.04 16.03
N PRO A 205 2.22 -7.23 15.53
CA PRO A 205 3.30 -7.81 16.33
C PRO A 205 3.82 -6.80 17.36
N THR A 206 3.52 -6.99 18.64
CA THR A 206 3.95 -6.06 19.70
C THR A 206 5.26 -6.44 20.39
N ASP A 207 5.78 -7.66 20.15
CA ASP A 207 7.04 -8.11 20.74
C ASP A 207 8.26 -7.46 20.05
N SER A 208 8.84 -6.46 20.72
CA SER A 208 10.03 -5.75 20.23
C SER A 208 11.32 -6.60 20.19
N ALA A 209 11.33 -7.80 20.77
CA ALA A 209 12.44 -8.75 20.59
C ALA A 209 12.45 -9.37 19.19
N GLU A 210 11.29 -9.43 18.53
CA GLU A 210 11.15 -9.94 17.17
C GLU A 210 11.34 -8.82 16.13
N PRO A 211 11.93 -9.13 14.95
CA PRO A 211 12.16 -8.11 13.90
C PRO A 211 10.89 -7.39 13.45
N SER A 212 9.75 -8.12 13.39
CA SER A 212 8.46 -7.55 12.99
C SER A 212 7.92 -6.57 14.03
N GLY A 213 8.02 -6.90 15.32
CA GLY A 213 7.59 -5.99 16.39
C GLY A 213 8.51 -4.78 16.54
N MET A 214 9.83 -4.94 16.34
CA MET A 214 10.75 -3.80 16.28
C MET A 214 10.45 -2.88 15.08
N SER A 215 10.06 -3.45 13.94
CA SER A 215 9.64 -2.68 12.76
C SER A 215 8.38 -1.85 13.04
N LEU A 216 7.34 -2.48 13.61
CA LEU A 216 6.11 -1.81 14.04
C LEU A 216 6.42 -0.67 15.01
N LEU A 217 7.17 -0.97 16.08
CA LEU A 217 7.57 -0.02 17.09
C LEU A 217 8.27 1.20 16.48
N ARG A 218 9.23 0.97 15.58
CA ARG A 218 9.98 2.03 14.91
C ARG A 218 9.09 2.90 14.02
N ARG A 219 8.20 2.30 13.22
CA ARG A 219 7.30 3.08 12.35
C ARG A 219 6.28 3.89 13.15
N LEU A 220 5.65 3.29 14.16
CA LEU A 220 4.69 4.00 15.00
C LEU A 220 5.35 5.09 15.83
N TRP A 221 6.55 4.86 16.37
CA TRP A 221 7.30 5.90 17.08
C TRP A 221 7.54 7.11 16.19
N VAL A 222 8.00 6.94 14.94
CA VAL A 222 8.18 8.05 14.01
C VAL A 222 6.85 8.73 13.67
N ALA A 223 5.77 7.96 13.45
CA ALA A 223 4.45 8.50 13.11
C ALA A 223 3.83 9.37 14.24
N ARG A 224 4.21 9.16 15.50
CA ARG A 224 3.81 10.04 16.62
C ARG A 224 4.39 11.46 16.54
N PHE A 225 5.39 11.67 15.68
CA PHE A 225 6.00 12.97 15.39
C PHE A 225 5.73 13.41 13.95
N ASP A 226 4.68 12.88 13.30
CA ASP A 226 4.27 13.33 11.97
C ASP A 226 4.06 14.85 11.94
N VAL A 227 4.36 15.46 10.79
CA VAL A 227 4.18 16.91 10.59
C VAL A 227 2.70 17.31 10.67
N GLU A 228 1.79 16.39 10.35
CA GLU A 228 0.34 16.60 10.42
C GLU A 228 -0.21 16.14 11.77
N GLU A 229 -1.02 16.99 12.41
CA GLU A 229 -1.58 16.74 13.75
C GLU A 229 -2.53 15.52 13.78
N GLU A 230 -3.34 15.36 12.75
CA GLU A 230 -4.27 14.25 12.62
C GLU A 230 -3.51 12.90 12.54
N GLY A 231 -2.38 12.86 11.83
CA GLY A 231 -1.51 11.69 11.77
C GLY A 231 -0.92 11.35 13.14
N ARG A 232 -0.41 12.36 13.87
CA ARG A 232 0.10 12.17 15.23
C ARG A 232 -0.96 11.63 16.18
N SER A 233 -2.18 12.16 16.12
CA SER A 233 -3.27 11.71 16.98
C SER A 233 -3.64 10.24 16.74
N LEU A 234 -3.70 9.80 15.48
CA LEU A 234 -3.97 8.40 15.15
C LEU A 234 -2.82 7.48 15.60
N ALA A 235 -1.57 7.90 15.40
CA ALA A 235 -0.39 7.15 15.83
C ALA A 235 -0.31 7.04 17.35
N GLU A 236 -0.61 8.11 18.09
CA GLU A 236 -0.68 8.11 19.56
C GLU A 236 -1.74 7.13 20.04
N LYS A 237 -2.96 7.19 19.48
CA LYS A 237 -4.06 6.29 19.83
C LYS A 237 -3.66 4.82 19.65
N LEU A 238 -3.06 4.48 18.50
CA LEU A 238 -2.63 3.11 18.21
C LEU A 238 -1.47 2.67 19.12
N TRP A 239 -0.54 3.58 19.40
CA TRP A 239 0.56 3.32 20.33
C TRP A 239 0.06 2.97 21.73
N GLU A 240 -0.89 3.77 22.24
CA GLU A 240 -1.51 3.56 23.55
C GLU A 240 -2.36 2.29 23.61
N SER A 241 -3.16 1.99 22.57
CA SER A 241 -4.03 0.81 22.56
C SER A 241 -3.24 -0.50 22.57
N LEU A 242 -2.13 -0.54 21.82
CA LEU A 242 -1.21 -1.66 21.79
C LEU A 242 -0.31 -1.77 23.05
N GLY A 243 -0.34 -0.77 23.94
CA GLY A 243 0.51 -0.74 25.13
C GLY A 243 2.00 -0.75 24.81
N LEU A 244 2.40 -0.08 23.72
CA LEU A 244 3.79 -0.06 23.28
C LEU A 244 4.66 0.81 24.21
N GLU A 245 5.89 0.35 24.43
CA GLU A 245 6.89 1.08 25.19
C GLU A 245 8.13 1.33 24.33
N LEU A 246 8.74 2.50 24.49
CA LEU A 246 9.99 2.80 23.82
C LEU A 246 11.08 1.86 24.36
N VAL A 247 12.00 1.43 23.49
CA VAL A 247 13.17 0.63 23.86
C VAL A 247 14.46 1.33 23.43
N PRO A 248 15.57 1.20 24.18
CA PRO A 248 16.81 1.93 23.90
C PRO A 248 17.42 1.61 22.53
N ASP A 249 17.27 0.38 22.05
CA ASP A 249 17.73 -0.06 20.72
C ASP A 249 17.14 0.79 19.57
N LEU A 250 15.97 1.40 19.79
CA LEU A 250 15.31 2.24 18.80
C LEU A 250 16.13 3.50 18.46
N CYS A 251 16.88 4.04 19.43
CA CYS A 251 17.68 5.26 19.24
C CYS A 251 18.65 5.14 18.06
N ALA A 252 19.33 4.00 17.92
CA ALA A 252 20.25 3.77 16.80
C ALA A 252 19.49 3.55 15.48
N LEU A 253 18.35 2.85 15.53
CA LEU A 253 17.56 2.54 14.33
C LEU A 253 16.97 3.80 13.68
N LEU A 254 16.55 4.79 14.49
CA LEU A 254 15.96 6.05 14.00
C LEU A 254 16.91 6.88 13.15
N ILE A 255 18.22 6.67 13.25
CA ILE A 255 19.22 7.34 12.38
C ILE A 255 18.96 7.03 10.90
N GLY A 256 18.47 5.82 10.59
CA GLY A 256 18.08 5.45 9.24
C GLY A 256 16.93 6.32 8.70
N ASP A 257 16.02 6.78 9.57
CA ASP A 257 14.89 7.64 9.17
C ASP A 257 15.28 9.11 9.07
N VAL A 258 16.20 9.58 9.93
CA VAL A 258 16.76 10.94 9.85
C VAL A 258 17.47 11.19 8.51
N THR A 259 17.94 10.13 7.86
CA THR A 259 18.60 10.19 6.54
C THR A 259 17.70 9.75 5.39
N HIS A 260 16.40 9.57 5.63
CA HIS A 260 15.44 9.14 4.63
C HIS A 260 15.34 10.13 3.45
N HIS A 261 14.97 9.65 2.26
CA HIS A 261 14.89 10.50 1.06
C HIS A 261 13.71 11.48 1.13
N GLU A 262 12.61 11.08 1.77
CA GLU A 262 11.45 11.95 2.00
C GLU A 262 11.66 12.91 3.17
N GLU A 263 11.40 14.19 2.92
CA GLU A 263 11.58 15.26 3.92
C GLU A 263 10.67 15.10 5.13
N VAL A 264 9.40 14.77 4.91
CA VAL A 264 8.41 14.58 5.99
C VAL A 264 8.86 13.50 6.98
N VAL A 265 9.49 12.42 6.48
CA VAL A 265 10.04 11.34 7.31
C VAL A 265 11.26 11.82 8.08
N ARG A 266 12.17 12.57 7.43
CA ARG A 266 13.37 13.09 8.11
C ARG A 266 13.01 14.02 9.27
N THR A 267 12.05 14.93 9.05
CA THR A 267 11.61 15.90 10.05
C THR A 267 11.00 15.20 11.25
N ALA A 268 10.02 14.31 11.02
CA ALA A 268 9.40 13.52 12.07
C ALA A 268 10.44 12.67 12.83
N ALA A 269 11.34 12.00 12.10
CA ALA A 269 12.38 11.16 12.68
C ALA A 269 13.40 11.94 13.53
N ALA A 270 13.74 13.18 13.15
CA ALA A 270 14.64 14.01 13.92
C ALA A 270 14.05 14.38 15.29
N GLU A 271 12.76 14.74 15.32
CA GLU A 271 12.03 14.99 16.56
C GLU A 271 11.87 13.70 17.39
N ALA A 272 11.50 12.59 16.73
CA ALA A 272 11.36 11.28 17.35
C ALA A 272 12.67 10.80 17.99
N LEU A 273 13.81 10.99 17.31
CA LEU A 273 15.13 10.65 17.83
C LEU A 273 15.52 11.53 19.02
N SER A 274 15.27 12.83 18.94
CA SER A 274 15.51 13.77 20.05
C SER A 274 14.73 13.39 21.31
N SER A 275 13.44 13.02 21.12
CA SER A 275 12.59 12.53 22.20
C SER A 275 13.12 11.21 22.79
N ALA A 276 13.50 10.25 21.94
CA ALA A 276 14.02 8.95 22.38
C ALA A 276 15.34 9.07 23.19
N ILE A 277 16.28 9.90 22.74
CA ILE A 277 17.54 10.16 23.45
C ILE A 277 17.29 10.86 24.80
N SER A 278 16.28 11.73 24.87
CA SER A 278 15.92 12.40 26.12
C SER A 278 15.48 11.42 27.21
N GLN A 279 14.86 10.30 26.81
CA GLN A 279 14.48 9.19 27.67
C GLN A 279 15.66 8.25 27.97
N TYR A 280 16.44 7.87 26.95
CA TYR A 280 17.62 7.00 27.06
C TYR A 280 18.93 7.77 26.88
N LYS A 281 19.26 8.60 27.87
CA LYS A 281 20.40 9.53 27.81
C LYS A 281 21.75 8.82 27.63
N ASP A 282 21.86 7.59 28.11
CA ASP A 282 23.01 6.71 27.93
C ASP A 282 23.30 6.39 26.45
N GLN A 283 22.30 6.47 25.57
CA GLN A 283 22.45 6.25 24.13
C GLN A 283 23.05 7.46 23.39
N SER A 284 23.05 8.65 24.01
CA SER A 284 23.50 9.90 23.38
C SER A 284 24.89 9.82 22.74
N PRO A 285 25.94 9.30 23.42
CA PRO A 285 27.28 9.25 22.84
C PRO A 285 27.35 8.39 21.58
N THR A 286 26.67 7.24 21.59
CA THR A 286 26.60 6.31 20.45
C THR A 286 25.92 6.96 19.26
N VAL A 287 24.74 7.56 19.47
CA VAL A 287 23.98 8.20 18.40
C VAL A 287 24.74 9.40 17.82
N LEU A 288 25.31 10.26 18.67
CA LEU A 288 26.08 11.42 18.21
C LEU A 288 27.32 11.00 17.41
N SER A 289 28.00 9.93 17.81
CA SER A 289 29.11 9.37 17.05
C SER A 289 28.67 8.93 15.65
N GLN A 290 27.58 8.17 15.55
CA GLN A 290 27.05 7.67 14.28
C GLN A 290 26.55 8.81 13.37
N LEU A 291 25.84 9.80 13.91
CA LEU A 291 25.42 10.98 13.15
C LEU A 291 26.62 11.80 12.65
N THR A 292 27.67 11.94 13.46
CA THR A 292 28.89 12.65 13.08
C THR A 292 29.61 11.92 11.94
N GLU A 293 29.70 10.60 12.02
CA GLU A 293 30.28 9.78 10.96
C GLU A 293 29.49 9.91 9.65
N LEU A 294 28.16 9.80 9.72
CA LEU A 294 27.29 9.99 8.56
C LEU A 294 27.43 11.38 7.95
N TYR A 295 27.52 12.42 8.78
CA TYR A 295 27.75 13.79 8.31
C TYR A 295 29.08 13.90 7.56
N GLN A 296 30.16 13.34 8.10
CA GLN A 296 31.48 13.33 7.45
C GLN A 296 31.45 12.59 6.11
N GLN A 297 30.78 11.43 6.05
CA GLN A 297 30.60 10.67 4.82
C GLN A 297 29.84 11.47 3.76
N LYS A 298 28.78 12.20 4.15
CA LYS A 298 27.99 13.03 3.23
C LYS A 298 28.70 14.32 2.80
N LEU A 299 29.62 14.84 3.61
CA LEU A 299 30.46 15.99 3.26
C LEU A 299 31.58 15.64 2.27
N TYR A 300 31.98 14.37 2.17
CA TYR A 300 33.08 13.95 1.32
C TYR A 300 32.85 14.38 -0.13
N ARG A 301 33.70 15.29 -0.61
CA ARG A 301 33.81 15.64 -2.03
C ARG A 301 35.07 14.96 -2.56
N PRO A 302 34.98 14.08 -3.57
CA PRO A 302 36.17 13.54 -4.20
C PRO A 302 37.01 14.69 -4.78
N PRO A 303 38.35 14.58 -4.77
CA PRO A 303 39.23 15.62 -5.27
C PRO A 303 38.90 15.94 -6.75
N PRO A 304 39.04 17.22 -7.18
CA PRO A 304 38.83 17.59 -8.57
C PRO A 304 39.82 16.84 -9.47
N PHE A 305 39.31 16.32 -10.59
CA PHE A 305 40.07 15.44 -11.48
C PHE A 305 41.29 16.12 -12.08
N SER A 306 42.38 15.38 -12.17
CA SER A 306 43.62 15.87 -12.79
C SER A 306 43.60 15.66 -14.31
N THR A 307 42.77 14.74 -14.82
CA THR A 307 42.66 14.45 -16.25
C THR A 307 41.24 14.01 -16.68
N ALA A 308 40.88 14.25 -17.95
CA ALA A 308 39.58 13.90 -18.54
C ALA A 308 39.30 12.38 -18.60
N LEU A 309 40.33 11.55 -18.46
CA LEU A 309 40.22 10.09 -18.38
C LEU A 309 39.68 9.64 -17.01
N GLU A 310 40.10 10.27 -15.92
CA GLU A 310 39.62 9.95 -14.56
C GLU A 310 38.14 10.30 -14.39
N GLU A 311 37.70 11.39 -15.03
CA GLU A 311 36.31 11.84 -15.01
C GLU A 311 35.35 10.88 -15.75
N SER A 312 35.83 10.19 -16.79
CA SER A 312 35.05 9.22 -17.56
C SER A 312 34.94 7.86 -16.87
N PHE A 313 35.97 7.42 -16.13
CA PHE A 313 35.93 6.21 -15.32
C PHE A 313 34.96 6.29 -14.14
N GLN A 314 34.87 7.45 -13.47
CA GLN A 314 33.95 7.61 -12.34
C GLN A 314 32.48 7.80 -12.78
N LYS A 315 32.22 8.42 -13.94
CA LYS A 315 30.87 8.46 -14.55
C LYS A 315 30.35 7.06 -14.88
N LEU A 316 31.22 6.14 -15.31
CA LEU A 316 30.88 4.71 -15.52
C LEU A 316 30.55 3.97 -14.21
N HIS A 317 31.20 4.32 -13.09
CA HIS A 317 30.88 3.75 -11.77
C HIS A 317 29.59 4.32 -11.17
N LEU A 318 29.30 5.61 -11.37
CA LEU A 318 28.06 6.26 -10.95
C LEU A 318 26.81 5.73 -11.70
N ILE A 319 26.97 5.16 -12.90
CA ILE A 319 25.87 4.57 -13.68
C ILE A 319 25.52 3.15 -13.18
N ASN A 320 26.47 2.41 -12.60
CA ASN A 320 26.28 1.01 -12.19
C ASN A 320 26.00 0.81 -10.69
N GLY A 321 25.91 1.87 -9.90
CA GLY A 321 25.52 1.81 -8.48
C GLY A 321 24.96 3.14 -7.99
N ARG A 322 23.63 3.23 -7.84
CA ARG A 322 22.95 4.37 -7.17
C ARG A 322 23.15 4.29 -5.64
N PRO A 323 23.22 5.43 -4.92
CA PRO A 323 22.19 6.47 -4.90
C PRO A 323 22.62 7.81 -5.48
N GLY A 324 21.65 8.48 -6.11
CA GLY A 324 21.81 9.74 -6.82
C GLY A 324 22.30 10.88 -5.93
N VAL A 325 23.24 11.65 -6.47
CA VAL A 325 23.52 13.00 -6.02
C VAL A 325 22.31 13.84 -6.42
N VAL A 326 21.43 14.12 -5.45
CA VAL A 326 20.45 15.20 -5.58
C VAL A 326 21.23 16.50 -5.65
N SER A 327 21.17 17.16 -6.80
CA SER A 327 21.62 18.53 -6.98
C SER A 327 20.83 19.43 -6.04
N LEU A 328 21.51 19.94 -5.03
CA LEU A 328 21.00 20.93 -4.09
C LEU A 328 21.44 22.33 -4.58
N TRP A 329 20.44 23.10 -5.03
CA TRP A 329 20.34 24.58 -5.11
C TRP A 329 20.98 25.31 -6.32
N PRO A 330 20.40 26.46 -6.73
CA PRO A 330 19.47 27.36 -6.01
C PRO A 330 17.98 27.14 -6.27
#